data_AF-A0A166RIM1-F1
#
_entry.id   AF-A0A166RIM1-F1
#
_cell.length_a   1.000
_cell.length_b   1.000
_cell.length_c   1.000
_cell.angle_alpha   90.00
_cell.angle_beta   90.00
_cell.angle_gamma   90.00
#
_symmetry.space_group_name_H-M   'P 1'
#
loop_
_entity.id
_entity.type
_entity.pdbx_description
1 polymer ?
#
loop_
_entity_poly.entity_id
_entity_poly.type
_entity_poly.pdbx_seq_one_letter_code
_entity_poly.pdbx_strand_id
1 'polypeptide(L)'
;GLGPEFRACAGSLLKLERAAGWTLKDHRLPSAGRPVEFKLWMRYARQADFDKLEDGFAERLWLWWTSMQPKGRMDENARLVRTSVHKLDWGGLAVPGRSGIFLVVLGLYWWAEMDGGHVQDRWREALADVAWV
;
A
#
# COMPACT_ATOMS: atom_id res chain seq x y z
N GLY A 1 1.57 -6.33 17.95
CA GLY A 1 1.88 -6.61 16.53
C GLY A 1 0.58 -6.72 15.75
N LEU A 2 0.54 -6.26 14.50
CA LEU A 2 -0.67 -5.93 13.71
C LEU A 2 -1.55 -7.12 13.23
N GLY A 3 -1.49 -8.26 13.91
CA GLY A 3 -2.32 -9.44 13.57
C GLY A 3 -1.77 -10.33 12.44
N PRO A 4 -2.38 -11.51 12.25
CA PRO A 4 -1.97 -12.49 11.23
C PRO A 4 -2.20 -12.04 9.79
N GLU A 5 -3.24 -11.25 9.54
CA GLU A 5 -3.62 -10.76 8.20
C GLU A 5 -2.52 -9.85 7.64
N PHE A 6 -1.99 -8.94 8.47
CA PHE A 6 -0.88 -8.07 8.08
C PHE A 6 0.39 -8.88 7.79
N ARG A 7 0.68 -9.89 8.61
CA ARG A 7 1.83 -10.78 8.37
C ARG A 7 1.69 -11.55 7.07
N ALA A 8 0.49 -12.01 6.72
CA ALA A 8 0.23 -12.67 5.46
C ALA A 8 0.44 -11.72 4.27
N CYS A 9 -0.07 -10.49 4.35
CA CYS A 9 0.15 -9.44 3.35
C CYS A 9 1.64 -9.13 3.14
N ALA A 10 2.37 -8.87 4.23
CA ALA A 10 3.82 -8.67 4.18
C ALA A 10 4.57 -9.91 3.63
N GLY A 11 4.08 -11.12 3.93
CA GLY A 11 4.61 -12.35 3.35
C GLY A 11 4.43 -12.44 1.84
N SER A 12 3.29 -12.00 1.30
CA SER A 12 3.06 -11.91 -0.15
C SER A 12 4.00 -10.89 -0.82
N LEU A 13 4.22 -9.73 -0.18
CA LEU A 13 5.22 -8.77 -0.63
C LEU A 13 6.62 -9.39 -0.72
N LEU A 14 7.06 -10.12 0.31
CA LEU A 14 8.37 -10.78 0.30
C LEU A 14 8.48 -11.83 -0.82
N LYS A 15 7.40 -12.54 -1.13
CA LYS A 15 7.37 -13.48 -2.27
C LYS A 15 7.53 -12.74 -3.60
N LEU A 16 6.87 -11.60 -3.79
CA LEU A 16 7.01 -10.76 -4.98
C LEU A 16 8.46 -10.27 -5.12
N GLU A 17 9.03 -9.70 -4.06
CA GLU A 17 10.42 -9.20 -4.07
C GLU A 17 11.42 -10.31 -4.37
N ARG A 18 11.23 -11.50 -3.79
CA ARG A 18 12.05 -12.68 -4.06
C ARG A 18 11.93 -13.12 -5.52
N ALA A 19 10.72 -13.18 -6.07
CA ALA A 19 10.49 -13.55 -7.47
C ALA A 19 11.12 -12.55 -8.45
N ALA A 20 11.17 -11.26 -8.07
CA ALA A 20 11.86 -10.21 -8.79
C ALA A 20 13.40 -10.22 -8.59
N GLY A 21 13.95 -11.17 -7.82
CA GLY A 21 15.38 -11.28 -7.55
C GLY A 21 15.94 -10.13 -6.72
N TRP A 22 15.11 -9.52 -5.87
CA TRP A 22 15.48 -8.35 -5.04
C TRP A 22 16.00 -7.18 -5.88
N THR A 23 15.39 -7.00 -7.05
CA THR A 23 15.88 -6.03 -8.02
C THR A 23 15.87 -4.61 -7.46
N LEU A 24 16.95 -3.87 -7.73
CA LEU A 24 17.02 -2.43 -7.49
C LEU A 24 16.54 -1.63 -8.72
N LYS A 25 16.01 -2.30 -9.75
CA LYS A 25 15.47 -1.64 -10.94
C LYS A 25 14.38 -0.67 -10.53
N ASP A 26 14.39 0.49 -11.20
CA ASP A 26 13.63 1.66 -10.80
C ASP A 26 12.19 1.62 -11.34
N HIS A 27 11.50 0.49 -11.12
CA HIS A 27 10.06 0.42 -11.33
C HIS A 27 9.38 1.08 -10.12
N ARG A 28 8.43 1.97 -10.40
CA ARG A 28 7.82 2.83 -9.39
C ARG A 28 6.32 2.83 -9.57
N LEU A 29 5.59 2.74 -8.46
CA LEU A 29 4.19 3.13 -8.46
C LEU A 29 4.06 4.62 -8.83
N PRO A 30 2.91 5.06 -9.34
CA PRO A 30 2.65 6.46 -9.65
C PRO A 30 3.01 7.40 -8.50
N SER A 31 3.70 8.49 -8.80
CA SER A 31 4.04 9.53 -7.82
C SER A 31 2.90 10.51 -7.57
N ALA A 32 1.96 10.63 -8.52
CA ALA A 32 0.79 11.49 -8.38
C ALA A 32 -0.12 10.97 -7.25
N GLY A 33 -0.57 11.88 -6.37
CA GLY A 33 -1.42 11.53 -5.22
C GLY A 33 -0.70 10.79 -4.09
N ARG A 34 0.56 10.38 -4.27
CA ARG A 34 1.33 9.66 -3.25
C ARG A 34 1.52 10.56 -2.00
N PRO A 35 1.28 10.04 -0.78
CA PRO A 35 1.55 10.76 0.47
C PRO A 35 2.95 11.39 0.50
N VAL A 36 3.05 12.65 0.93
CA VAL A 36 4.29 13.43 0.95
C VAL A 36 5.31 12.85 1.92
N GLU A 37 4.83 12.16 2.95
CA GLU A 37 5.57 11.46 3.98
C GLU A 37 6.53 10.44 3.38
N PHE A 38 6.14 9.75 2.30
CA PHE A 38 7.06 8.85 1.60
C PHE A 38 8.22 9.61 0.94
N LYS A 39 7.97 10.78 0.36
CA LYS A 39 9.03 11.63 -0.23
C LYS A 39 9.98 12.12 0.86
N LEU A 40 9.46 12.56 1.99
CA LEU A 40 10.27 13.01 3.13
C LEU A 40 11.08 11.85 3.71
N TRP A 41 10.45 10.72 3.99
CA TRP A 41 11.10 9.51 4.50
C TRP A 41 12.25 9.04 3.59
N MET A 42 12.01 8.98 2.27
CA MET A 42 13.07 8.63 1.31
C MET A 42 14.21 9.67 1.28
N ARG A 43 13.90 10.97 1.46
CA ARG A 43 14.90 12.04 1.52
C ARG A 43 15.77 11.92 2.77
N TYR A 44 15.19 11.56 3.91
CA TYR A 44 15.89 11.42 5.19
C TYR A 44 16.43 9.99 5.41
N ALA A 45 17.02 9.42 4.36
CA ALA A 45 17.67 8.11 4.39
C ALA A 45 16.80 6.96 4.94
N ARG A 46 15.47 7.08 4.87
CA ARG A 46 14.51 6.07 5.35
C ARG A 46 14.59 5.81 6.85
N GLN A 47 15.02 6.81 7.63
CA GLN A 47 14.99 6.71 9.08
C GLN A 47 13.54 6.57 9.58
N ALA A 48 13.33 5.65 10.52
CA ALA A 48 12.04 5.44 11.16
C ALA A 48 11.77 6.61 12.11
N ASP A 49 10.89 7.51 11.70
CA ASP A 49 10.45 8.66 12.48
C ASP A 49 8.95 8.82 12.23
N PHE A 50 8.17 8.03 12.97
CA PHE A 50 6.72 7.89 12.81
C PHE A 50 5.94 9.07 13.41
N ASP A 51 6.60 9.90 14.23
CA ASP A 51 6.02 11.08 14.88
C ASP A 51 5.73 12.23 13.90
N LYS A 52 6.08 12.06 12.62
CA LYS A 52 5.93 13.05 11.54
C LYS A 52 4.83 12.71 10.53
N LEU A 53 3.98 11.74 10.84
CA LEU A 53 2.80 11.47 10.02
C LEU A 53 1.76 12.55 10.28
N GLU A 54 1.44 13.32 9.24
CA GLU A 54 0.43 14.36 9.34
C GLU A 54 -0.97 13.76 9.44
N ASP A 55 -1.88 14.48 10.11
CA ASP A 55 -3.30 14.19 10.09
C ASP A 55 -3.79 13.98 8.65
N GLY A 56 -4.66 13.00 8.45
CA GLY A 56 -5.16 12.64 7.13
C GLY A 56 -4.22 11.74 6.30
N PHE A 57 -3.13 11.23 6.87
CA PHE A 57 -2.22 10.30 6.16
C PHE A 57 -2.97 9.06 5.64
N ALA A 58 -3.85 8.47 6.47
CA ALA A 58 -4.67 7.33 6.11
C ALA A 58 -5.56 7.60 4.88
N GLU A 59 -6.21 8.76 4.84
CA GLU A 59 -7.02 9.25 3.74
C GLU A 59 -6.21 9.39 2.47
N ARG A 60 -5.04 10.06 2.55
CA ARG A 60 -4.15 10.25 1.41
C ARG A 60 -3.61 8.91 0.90
N LEU A 61 -3.24 8.00 1.80
CA LEU A 61 -2.78 6.66 1.45
C LEU A 61 -3.87 5.89 0.72
N TRP A 62 -5.11 5.94 1.22
CA TRP A 62 -6.23 5.24 0.61
C TRP A 62 -6.63 5.83 -0.74
N LEU A 63 -6.65 7.16 -0.88
CA LEU A 63 -6.89 7.85 -2.15
C LEU A 63 -5.82 7.51 -3.19
N TRP A 64 -4.56 7.45 -2.78
CA TRP A 64 -3.48 7.02 -3.65
C TRP A 64 -3.68 5.56 -4.08
N TRP A 65 -3.93 4.65 -3.13
CA TRP A 65 -4.18 3.24 -3.40
C TRP A 65 -5.31 3.02 -4.41
N THR A 66 -6.45 3.66 -4.18
CA THR A 66 -7.63 3.59 -5.05
C THR A 66 -7.36 4.15 -6.45
N SER A 67 -6.56 5.23 -6.57
CA SER A 67 -6.19 5.81 -7.87
C SER A 67 -5.39 4.88 -8.78
N MET A 68 -4.71 3.88 -8.21
CA MET A 68 -3.87 2.93 -8.96
C MET A 68 -4.65 1.69 -9.42
N GLN A 69 -5.91 1.55 -9.01
CA GLN A 69 -6.70 0.36 -9.28
C GLN A 69 -7.19 0.31 -10.72
N PRO A 70 -7.22 -0.88 -11.35
CA PRO A 70 -7.69 -1.03 -12.72
C PRO A 70 -9.14 -0.59 -12.88
N LYS A 71 -9.45 -0.04 -14.06
CA LYS A 71 -10.82 0.29 -14.47
C LYS A 71 -11.68 -0.98 -14.39
N GLY A 72 -12.80 -0.92 -13.68
CA GLY A 72 -13.68 -2.07 -13.41
C GLY A 72 -13.59 -2.60 -11.98
N ARG A 73 -12.67 -2.09 -11.15
CA ARG A 73 -12.71 -2.29 -9.69
C ARG A 73 -13.65 -1.35 -8.96
N MET A 74 -14.13 -0.29 -9.62
CA MET A 74 -14.97 0.71 -8.99
C MET A 74 -16.45 0.39 -9.26
N ASP A 75 -17.26 0.30 -8.21
CA ASP A 75 -18.72 0.28 -8.35
C ASP A 75 -19.30 1.69 -8.61
N GLU A 76 -20.61 1.77 -8.74
CA GLU A 76 -21.35 3.03 -8.92
C GLU A 76 -21.21 4.02 -7.75
N ASN A 77 -20.78 3.54 -6.57
CA ASN A 77 -20.59 4.31 -5.35
C ASN A 77 -19.11 4.66 -5.10
N ALA A 78 -18.25 4.52 -6.10
CA ALA A 78 -16.81 4.74 -5.99
C ALA A 78 -16.09 3.84 -4.98
N ARG A 79 -16.62 2.63 -4.72
CA ARG A 79 -16.02 1.65 -3.81
C ARG A 79 -15.26 0.58 -4.59
N LEU A 80 -14.15 0.13 -4.01
CA LEU A 80 -13.38 -0.97 -4.55
C LEU A 80 -14.12 -2.29 -4.34
N VAL A 81 -14.48 -2.93 -5.44
CA VAL A 81 -15.05 -4.27 -5.48
C VAL A 81 -13.99 -5.32 -5.79
N ARG A 82 -14.14 -6.49 -5.15
CA ARG A 82 -13.26 -7.65 -5.31
C ARG A 82 -13.87 -8.66 -6.30
N THR A 83 -14.08 -8.23 -7.53
CA THR A 83 -14.71 -9.05 -8.59
C THR A 83 -13.67 -9.91 -9.33
N SER A 84 -14.12 -10.91 -10.11
CA SER A 84 -13.23 -11.91 -10.70
C SER A 84 -12.14 -11.29 -11.60
N VAL A 85 -10.91 -11.69 -11.30
CA VAL A 85 -9.63 -11.16 -11.76
C VAL A 85 -9.38 -11.26 -13.27
N HIS A 86 -10.11 -12.13 -13.98
CA HIS A 86 -9.77 -12.56 -15.35
C HIS A 86 -9.93 -11.49 -16.46
N LYS A 87 -10.49 -10.31 -16.15
CA LYS A 87 -10.67 -9.21 -17.12
C LYS A 87 -9.96 -7.91 -16.74
N LEU A 88 -9.21 -7.88 -15.64
CA LEU A 88 -8.58 -6.66 -15.14
C LEU A 88 -7.06 -6.69 -15.42
N ASP A 89 -6.54 -5.57 -15.93
CA ASP A 89 -5.10 -5.39 -16.14
C ASP A 89 -4.43 -4.95 -14.83
N TRP A 90 -3.72 -5.88 -14.21
CA TRP A 90 -2.99 -5.67 -12.95
C TRP A 90 -1.51 -5.30 -13.14
N GLY A 91 -1.04 -5.22 -14.40
CA GLY A 91 0.38 -5.09 -14.71
C GLY A 91 1.05 -3.86 -14.10
N GLY A 92 0.27 -2.83 -13.75
CA GLY A 92 0.77 -1.61 -13.12
C GLY A 92 0.98 -1.67 -11.60
N LEU A 93 0.51 -2.72 -10.91
CA LEU A 93 0.54 -2.81 -9.45
C LEU A 93 1.56 -3.82 -8.90
N ALA A 94 1.93 -4.83 -9.68
CA ALA A 94 2.96 -5.82 -9.33
C ALA A 94 4.38 -5.23 -9.52
N VAL A 95 4.63 -4.08 -8.89
CA VAL A 95 5.88 -3.33 -8.97
C VAL A 95 6.74 -3.68 -7.76
N PRO A 96 7.82 -4.46 -7.92
CA PRO A 96 8.76 -4.75 -6.83
C PRO A 96 9.65 -3.53 -6.53
N GLY A 97 10.38 -3.60 -5.42
CA GLY A 97 11.42 -2.64 -5.05
C GLY A 97 10.94 -1.50 -4.16
N ARG A 98 11.89 -0.63 -3.82
CA ARG A 98 11.77 0.39 -2.74
C ARG A 98 10.73 1.48 -3.00
N SER A 99 10.26 1.62 -4.24
CA SER A 99 9.22 2.57 -4.65
C SER A 99 7.98 1.89 -5.23
N GLY A 100 7.91 0.56 -5.09
CA GLY A 100 6.83 -0.28 -5.56
C GLY A 100 5.74 -0.49 -4.52
N ILE A 101 5.10 -1.65 -4.57
CA ILE A 101 4.00 -2.04 -3.66
C ILE A 101 4.43 -2.08 -2.18
N PHE A 102 5.74 -2.19 -1.92
CA PHE A 102 6.32 -2.00 -0.59
C PHE A 102 5.85 -0.71 0.10
N LEU A 103 5.73 0.42 -0.63
CA LEU A 103 5.28 1.68 -0.04
C LEU A 103 3.84 1.61 0.46
N VAL A 104 2.97 0.82 -0.17
CA VAL A 104 1.58 0.64 0.26
C VAL A 104 1.54 -0.16 1.56
N VAL A 105 2.26 -1.27 1.63
CA VAL A 105 2.34 -2.11 2.84
C VAL A 105 3.00 -1.34 3.99
N LEU A 106 4.04 -0.55 3.71
CA LEU A 106 4.67 0.36 4.67
C LEU A 106 3.68 1.42 5.16
N GLY A 107 2.88 1.99 4.26
CA GLY A 107 1.84 2.95 4.63
C GLY A 107 0.78 2.35 5.55
N LEU A 108 0.35 1.12 5.30
CA LEU A 108 -0.57 0.41 6.20
C LEU A 108 0.07 0.21 7.59
N TYR A 109 1.35 -0.11 7.64
CA TYR A 109 2.08 -0.20 8.91
C TYR A 109 2.06 1.16 9.65
N TRP A 110 2.42 2.23 8.96
CA TRP A 110 2.41 3.59 9.51
C TRP A 110 1.04 4.03 10.03
N TRP A 111 -0.01 3.79 9.25
CA TRP A 111 -1.38 4.08 9.68
C TRP A 111 -1.72 3.34 10.98
N ALA A 112 -1.42 2.04 11.09
CA ALA A 112 -1.71 1.32 12.32
C ALA A 112 -0.92 1.85 13.54
N GLU A 113 0.32 2.28 13.35
CA GLU A 113 1.13 2.86 14.43
C GLU A 113 0.59 4.24 14.89
N MET A 114 0.04 5.06 13.98
CA MET A 114 -0.65 6.32 14.36
C MET A 114 -1.82 6.08 15.32
N ASP A 115 -2.52 4.96 15.14
CA ASP A 115 -3.62 4.54 16.01
C ASP A 115 -3.14 3.80 17.28
N GLY A 116 -1.85 3.90 17.64
CA GLY A 116 -1.27 3.21 18.79
C GLY A 116 -1.26 1.68 18.66
N GLY A 117 -1.31 1.17 17.42
CA GLY A 117 -1.47 -0.25 17.13
C GLY A 117 -2.91 -0.76 17.25
N HIS A 118 -3.89 0.12 17.50
CA HIS A 118 -5.31 -0.23 17.48
C HIS A 118 -5.84 -0.24 16.05
N VAL A 119 -6.05 -1.45 15.51
CA VAL A 119 -6.51 -1.63 14.14
C VAL A 119 -8.01 -1.34 13.99
N GLN A 120 -8.35 -0.14 13.53
CA GLN A 120 -9.72 0.28 13.22
C GLN A 120 -10.32 -0.51 12.04
N ASP A 121 -11.65 -0.54 11.92
CA ASP A 121 -12.33 -1.27 10.83
C ASP A 121 -11.89 -0.80 9.44
N ARG A 122 -11.74 0.51 9.27
CA ARG A 122 -11.28 1.10 8.01
C ARG A 122 -9.87 0.65 7.63
N TRP A 123 -8.98 0.49 8.61
CA TRP A 123 -7.64 -0.04 8.38
C TRP A 123 -7.71 -1.51 7.95
N ARG A 124 -8.58 -2.31 8.59
CA ARG A 124 -8.78 -3.73 8.26
C ARG A 124 -9.35 -3.89 6.85
N GLU A 125 -10.29 -3.04 6.45
CA GLU A 125 -10.82 -3.01 5.09
C GLU A 125 -9.74 -2.71 4.06
N ALA A 126 -8.90 -1.70 4.34
CA ALA A 126 -7.79 -1.34 3.48
C ALA A 126 -6.75 -2.46 3.38
N LEU A 127 -6.37 -3.08 4.50
CA LEU A 127 -5.48 -4.24 4.52
C LEU A 127 -6.08 -5.40 3.71
N ALA A 128 -7.35 -5.72 3.91
CA ALA A 128 -8.01 -6.79 3.20
C ALA A 128 -8.09 -6.52 1.69
N ASP A 129 -8.17 -5.26 1.27
CA ASP A 129 -8.09 -4.89 -0.15
C ASP A 129 -6.69 -5.06 -0.71
N VAL A 130 -5.67 -4.54 -0.03
CA VAL A 130 -4.27 -4.66 -0.44
C VAL A 130 -3.81 -6.12 -0.47
N ALA A 131 -4.28 -6.95 0.47
CA ALA A 131 -3.95 -8.37 0.51
C ALA A 131 -4.68 -9.21 -0.56
N TRP A 132 -5.77 -8.68 -1.13
CA TRP A 132 -6.50 -9.33 -2.21
C TRP A 132 -5.84 -9.12 -3.58
N VAL A 133 -5.12 -8.01 -3.75
CA VAL A 133 -4.33 -7.65 -4.94
C VAL A 133 -3.00 -8.40 -4.96
#